data_AF-A0A4Q6CG19-F1
#
_entry.id   AF-A0A4Q6CG19-F1
#
_cell.length_a   1.000
_cell.length_b   1.000
_cell.length_c   1.000
_cell.angle_alpha   90.00
_cell.angle_beta   90.00
_cell.angle_gamma   90.00
#
_symmetry.space_group_name_H-M   'P 1'
#
loop_
_entity.id
_entity.type
_entity.pdbx_description
1 polymer ?
#
loop_
_entity_poly.entity_id
_entity_poly.type
_entity_poly.pdbx_seq_one_letter_code
_entity_poly.pdbx_strand_id
1 'polypeptide(L)'
;GHRGTGKTSLLRRYEEVYRSGDLGSKKLRPFDLDQEIEFNTSKTVSEIFHAEGEAVFRRLEKEALEKIEAEIAQTQDDVVLVCGAGFDPGHLSKFWHVLWVRRVTDSQGRIFTNRPRLNNQVSPLEEFFERFELREKRFAERADDVLWLDEGIEEVQDPAETAYIAEDRLQLGGAITLLPEHFKTDISAWITQRLNWGISWFELRDDLLTADQMRLAFENLPPERALLSFRDPEREGQSAGWIDRLGVHYDWPVERGDCPFGTPRYLSLHARETTLEEAFKKFPDTVAPGTQLKAALPIHSVRELELAHRWQMAKPAQRLLLPVSGNGRWNWYRLLRGNDYSLNFIRESLGSSLDQPTLLQWIRRTPLKAPTFAALLGDPVQHSRTPMEHASFFRAKDSMVYAIQLSETEATAEALGFLRELGLRWAAVTAPLKAFALSVCAGLSDRAEEMKAVNTLAFDQARGVWAGTNTDLDGFLEAVKSVESDLGSPVAVWGGGGTLEVVRKVLPEADFYSARTSENRNGATDLNYRPHAVVWAVGRSRDLQMPPATWQPKIVLDLNYSDESPGREYALQVGAKYVSGLTMFHAQAAVQRSFWTEMERAIGAVPGEKR
;
A
#
# COMPACT_ATOMS: atom_id res chain seq x y z
N GLY A 1 9.46 10.58 -9.34
CA GLY A 1 8.90 9.26 -8.98
C GLY A 1 9.21 8.22 -10.04
N HIS A 2 9.37 6.96 -9.65
CA HIS A 2 9.85 5.87 -10.52
C HIS A 2 8.92 5.57 -11.70
N ARG A 3 9.38 4.74 -12.64
CA ARG A 3 8.53 4.27 -13.74
C ARG A 3 7.50 3.28 -13.18
N GLY A 4 6.27 3.32 -13.69
CA GLY A 4 5.19 2.45 -13.22
C GLY A 4 4.50 2.88 -11.91
N THR A 5 4.91 3.99 -11.27
CA THR A 5 4.22 4.48 -10.06
C THR A 5 2.81 5.02 -10.33
N GLY A 6 2.41 5.25 -11.58
CA GLY A 6 1.10 5.81 -11.92
C GLY A 6 1.07 7.34 -12.03
N LYS A 7 2.19 7.99 -12.38
CA LYS A 7 2.24 9.45 -12.59
C LYS A 7 1.33 9.92 -13.73
N THR A 8 1.46 9.32 -14.92
CA THR A 8 0.61 9.65 -16.07
C THR A 8 -0.85 9.32 -15.81
N SER A 9 -1.16 8.23 -15.09
CA SER A 9 -2.54 7.96 -14.68
C SER A 9 -3.05 9.00 -13.68
N LEU A 10 -2.23 9.48 -12.74
CA LEU A 10 -2.60 10.54 -11.81
C LEU A 10 -2.95 11.84 -12.55
N LEU A 11 -2.18 12.23 -13.57
CA LEU A 11 -2.48 13.40 -14.40
C LEU A 11 -3.89 13.32 -15.02
N ARG A 12 -4.26 12.16 -15.57
CA ARG A 12 -5.60 11.95 -16.13
C ARG A 12 -6.71 12.11 -15.10
N ARG A 13 -6.43 11.82 -13.82
CA ARG A 13 -7.38 11.99 -12.71
C ARG A 13 -7.49 13.43 -12.31
N TYR A 14 -6.39 14.17 -12.29
CA TYR A 14 -6.44 15.64 -12.21
C TYR A 14 -7.33 16.21 -13.32
N GLU A 15 -7.12 15.81 -14.57
CA GLU A 15 -7.95 16.29 -15.70
C GLU A 15 -9.44 16.02 -15.50
N GLU A 16 -9.81 14.84 -15.02
CA GLU A 16 -11.22 14.51 -14.76
C GLU A 16 -11.82 15.34 -13.63
N VAL A 17 -11.10 15.53 -12.52
CA VAL A 17 -11.57 16.36 -11.40
C VAL A 17 -11.82 17.79 -11.87
N TYR A 18 -10.90 18.39 -12.64
CA TYR A 18 -11.11 19.73 -13.19
C TYR A 18 -12.25 19.78 -14.23
N ARG A 19 -12.45 18.72 -15.02
CA ARG A 19 -13.54 18.63 -15.99
C ARG A 19 -14.91 18.49 -15.35
N SER A 20 -15.00 17.80 -14.21
CA SER A 20 -16.25 17.55 -13.48
C SER A 20 -16.90 18.84 -12.94
N GLY A 21 -16.12 19.93 -12.80
CA GLY A 21 -16.58 21.22 -12.30
C GLY A 21 -16.47 21.37 -10.78
N ASP A 22 -15.95 20.35 -10.07
CA ASP A 22 -15.78 20.36 -8.60
C ASP A 22 -14.87 21.49 -8.09
N LEU A 23 -14.00 22.03 -8.96
CA LEU A 23 -13.07 23.13 -8.67
C LEU A 23 -13.56 24.51 -9.17
N GLY A 24 -14.84 24.64 -9.53
CA GLY A 24 -15.42 25.89 -10.04
C GLY A 24 -14.94 26.24 -11.46
N SER A 25 -14.61 27.51 -11.72
CA SER A 25 -14.16 27.98 -13.05
C SER A 25 -12.67 27.76 -13.33
N LYS A 26 -11.94 27.10 -12.42
CA LYS A 26 -10.52 26.83 -12.58
C LYS A 26 -10.30 25.86 -13.74
N LYS A 27 -9.26 26.12 -14.54
CA LYS A 27 -8.86 25.26 -15.66
C LYS A 27 -7.51 24.64 -15.35
N LEU A 28 -7.34 23.41 -15.80
CA LEU A 28 -6.08 22.69 -15.76
C LEU A 28 -5.40 22.73 -17.14
N ARG A 29 -4.10 23.01 -17.16
CA ARG A 29 -3.21 22.72 -18.29
C ARG A 29 -2.30 21.53 -17.94
N PRO A 30 -2.64 20.32 -18.44
CA PRO A 30 -1.85 19.12 -18.19
C PRO A 30 -0.70 19.01 -19.20
N PHE A 31 0.48 18.64 -18.72
CA PHE A 31 1.63 18.30 -19.56
C PHE A 31 2.23 16.96 -19.13
N ASP A 32 2.58 16.10 -20.08
CA ASP A 32 3.41 14.92 -19.87
C ASP A 32 4.68 15.07 -20.71
N LEU A 33 5.83 15.22 -20.05
CA LEU A 33 7.08 15.60 -20.71
C LEU A 33 7.50 14.58 -21.77
N ASP A 34 7.26 13.29 -21.53
CA ASP A 34 7.56 12.24 -22.51
C ASP A 34 6.67 12.43 -23.75
N GLN A 35 5.37 12.74 -23.58
CA GLN A 35 4.43 12.96 -24.69
C GLN A 35 4.74 14.24 -25.47
N GLU A 36 5.16 15.30 -24.77
CA GLU A 36 5.60 16.56 -25.41
C GLU A 36 6.82 16.34 -26.30
N ILE A 37 7.79 15.54 -25.86
CA ILE A 37 8.95 15.19 -26.69
C ILE A 37 8.52 14.37 -27.91
N GLU A 38 7.65 13.38 -27.74
CA GLU A 38 7.15 12.57 -28.86
C GLU A 38 6.41 13.42 -29.89
N PHE A 39 5.57 14.35 -29.43
CA PHE A 39 4.85 15.29 -30.28
C PHE A 39 5.81 16.22 -31.04
N ASN A 40 6.77 16.84 -30.36
CA ASN A 40 7.70 17.81 -30.97
C ASN A 40 8.70 17.14 -31.93
N THR A 41 9.05 15.87 -31.72
CA THR A 41 10.04 15.15 -32.54
C THR A 41 9.41 14.24 -33.61
N SER A 42 8.12 13.93 -33.49
CA SER A 42 7.44 12.89 -34.29
C SER A 42 8.10 11.50 -34.19
N LYS A 43 8.79 11.23 -33.07
CA LYS A 43 9.43 9.94 -32.76
C LYS A 43 8.99 9.50 -31.37
N THR A 44 8.73 8.22 -31.19
CA THR A 44 8.50 7.65 -29.85
C THR A 44 9.75 7.75 -29.00
N VAL A 45 9.59 7.75 -27.66
CA VAL A 45 10.73 7.71 -26.74
C VAL A 45 11.62 6.49 -27.04
N SER A 46 11.03 5.35 -27.39
CA SER A 46 11.78 4.13 -27.73
C SER A 46 12.66 4.32 -28.97
N GLU A 47 12.14 4.98 -30.02
CA GLU A 47 12.89 5.25 -31.24
C GLU A 47 14.04 6.23 -30.99
N ILE A 48 13.81 7.28 -30.17
CA ILE A 48 14.87 8.23 -29.80
C ILE A 48 15.99 7.51 -29.04
N PHE A 49 15.66 6.69 -28.05
CA PHE A 49 16.66 5.92 -27.30
C PHE A 49 17.47 4.98 -28.21
N HIS A 50 16.81 4.33 -29.17
CA HIS A 50 17.47 3.41 -30.09
C HIS A 50 18.37 4.15 -31.11
N ALA A 51 17.88 5.26 -31.68
CA ALA A 51 18.56 5.96 -32.77
C ALA A 51 19.60 6.98 -32.28
N GLU A 52 19.37 7.62 -31.13
CA GLU A 52 20.11 8.80 -30.68
C GLU A 52 20.70 8.64 -29.26
N GLY A 53 20.20 7.68 -28.49
CA GLY A 53 20.72 7.34 -27.16
C GLY A 53 20.18 8.19 -26.01
N GLU A 54 20.48 7.75 -24.77
CA GLU A 54 19.95 8.36 -23.54
C GLU A 54 20.36 9.84 -23.38
N ALA A 55 21.61 10.20 -23.72
CA ALA A 55 22.11 11.57 -23.55
C ALA A 55 21.35 12.60 -24.41
N VAL A 56 20.92 12.21 -25.63
CA VAL A 56 20.10 13.08 -26.48
C VAL A 56 18.71 13.24 -25.87
N PHE A 57 18.10 12.15 -25.41
CA PHE A 57 16.81 12.21 -24.74
C PHE A 57 16.83 13.13 -23.51
N ARG A 58 17.89 13.10 -22.68
CA ARG A 58 18.04 14.02 -21.53
C ARG A 58 18.09 15.49 -21.94
N ARG A 59 18.67 15.81 -23.10
CA ARG A 59 18.70 17.17 -23.63
C ARG A 59 17.31 17.62 -24.08
N LEU A 60 16.58 16.74 -24.78
CA LEU A 60 15.21 16.99 -25.22
C LEU A 60 14.26 17.20 -24.05
N GLU A 61 14.42 16.46 -22.93
CA GLU A 61 13.68 16.71 -21.69
C GLU A 61 13.86 18.15 -21.18
N LYS A 62 15.09 18.68 -21.22
CA LYS A 62 15.38 20.05 -20.79
C LYS A 62 14.80 21.10 -21.74
N GLU A 63 14.96 20.90 -23.05
CA GLU A 63 14.43 21.82 -24.08
C GLU A 63 12.89 21.86 -24.03
N ALA A 64 12.24 20.72 -23.84
CA ALA A 64 10.79 20.64 -23.69
C ALA A 64 10.32 21.33 -22.41
N LEU A 65 11.01 21.14 -21.28
CA LEU A 65 10.71 21.87 -20.04
C LEU A 65 10.82 23.38 -20.22
N GLU A 66 11.92 23.88 -20.79
CA GLU A 66 12.12 25.32 -21.01
C GLU A 66 11.00 25.94 -21.87
N LYS A 67 10.53 25.20 -22.89
CA LYS A 67 9.40 25.61 -23.73
C LYS A 67 8.09 25.67 -22.93
N ILE A 68 7.81 24.65 -22.12
CA ILE A 68 6.61 24.60 -21.26
C ILE A 68 6.64 25.75 -20.25
N GLU A 69 7.76 25.97 -19.55
CA GLU A 69 7.89 27.06 -18.57
C GLU A 69 7.68 28.43 -19.23
N ALA A 70 8.19 28.63 -20.45
CA ALA A 70 7.97 29.85 -21.21
C ALA A 70 6.49 30.04 -21.61
N GLU A 71 5.79 28.96 -21.99
CA GLU A 71 4.37 28.99 -22.36
C GLU A 71 3.47 29.34 -21.17
N ILE A 72 3.76 28.78 -19.99
CA ILE A 72 2.90 28.95 -18.80
C ILE A 72 3.20 30.20 -18.00
N ALA A 73 4.30 30.93 -18.28
CA ALA A 73 4.72 32.11 -17.52
C ALA A 73 3.64 33.21 -17.40
N GLN A 74 2.63 33.22 -18.29
CA GLN A 74 1.54 34.19 -18.30
C GLN A 74 0.15 33.57 -18.06
N THR A 75 0.06 32.27 -17.77
CA THR A 75 -1.22 31.61 -17.55
C THR A 75 -1.77 31.88 -16.15
N GLN A 76 -3.09 31.94 -16.03
CA GLN A 76 -3.80 31.89 -14.74
C GLN A 76 -4.41 30.52 -14.46
N ASP A 77 -4.24 29.58 -15.40
CA ASP A 77 -4.71 28.21 -15.27
C ASP A 77 -3.79 27.45 -14.29
N ASP A 78 -4.35 26.48 -13.56
CA ASP A 78 -3.55 25.55 -12.78
C ASP A 78 -2.76 24.65 -13.76
N VAL A 79 -1.49 24.37 -13.46
CA VAL A 79 -0.61 23.61 -14.35
C VAL A 79 -0.08 22.37 -13.63
N VAL A 80 -0.17 21.22 -14.29
CA VAL A 80 0.43 19.99 -13.79
C VAL A 80 1.36 19.41 -14.86
N LEU A 81 2.62 19.21 -14.50
CA LEU A 81 3.64 18.61 -15.33
C LEU A 81 4.04 17.24 -14.80
N VAL A 82 3.93 16.20 -15.63
CA VAL A 82 4.47 14.87 -15.34
C VAL A 82 5.85 14.73 -15.97
N CYS A 83 6.86 14.48 -15.14
CA CYS A 83 8.21 14.18 -15.59
C CYS A 83 8.46 12.66 -15.72
N GLY A 84 9.30 12.28 -16.69
CA GLY A 84 9.80 10.93 -16.87
C GLY A 84 10.57 10.41 -15.65
N ALA A 85 10.65 9.08 -15.46
CA ALA A 85 11.31 8.49 -14.29
C ALA A 85 12.84 8.70 -14.25
N GLY A 86 13.46 8.98 -15.40
CA GLY A 86 14.89 9.27 -15.49
C GLY A 86 15.21 10.76 -15.52
N PHE A 87 14.20 11.62 -15.54
CA PHE A 87 14.37 13.07 -15.52
C PHE A 87 15.06 13.51 -14.23
N ASP A 88 16.00 14.45 -14.34
CA ASP A 88 16.65 15.05 -13.19
C ASP A 88 15.78 16.19 -12.63
N PRO A 89 15.13 16.02 -11.46
CA PRO A 89 14.23 17.03 -10.92
C PRO A 89 14.96 18.33 -10.55
N GLY A 90 16.30 18.33 -10.44
CA GLY A 90 17.10 19.54 -10.24
C GLY A 90 17.02 20.55 -11.39
N HIS A 91 16.49 20.16 -12.55
CA HIS A 91 16.22 21.08 -13.66
C HIS A 91 14.91 21.87 -13.50
N LEU A 92 14.01 21.44 -12.60
CA LEU A 92 12.79 22.19 -12.30
C LEU A 92 13.16 23.48 -11.58
N SER A 93 12.70 24.59 -12.12
CA SER A 93 12.79 25.88 -11.45
C SER A 93 12.06 25.88 -10.09
N LYS A 94 12.34 26.89 -9.26
CA LYS A 94 11.79 26.99 -7.90
C LYS A 94 10.30 27.34 -7.84
N PHE A 95 9.68 27.73 -8.95
CA PHE A 95 8.26 28.05 -8.94
C PHE A 95 7.38 26.79 -8.88
N TRP A 96 7.90 25.64 -9.30
CA TRP A 96 7.17 24.38 -9.24
C TRP A 96 7.08 23.84 -7.82
N HIS A 97 5.86 23.53 -7.39
CA HIS A 97 5.63 22.59 -6.28
C HIS A 97 5.78 21.16 -6.79
N VAL A 98 6.72 20.41 -6.22
CA VAL A 98 7.12 19.09 -6.69
C VAL A 98 6.57 18.01 -5.78
N LEU A 99 5.58 17.32 -6.32
CA LEU A 99 4.98 16.15 -5.70
C LEU A 99 5.72 14.87 -6.11
N TRP A 100 6.34 14.20 -5.14
CA TRP A 100 6.93 12.88 -5.35
C TRP A 100 5.91 11.77 -5.16
N VAL A 101 5.37 11.29 -6.29
CA VAL A 101 4.49 10.12 -6.32
C VAL A 101 5.28 8.82 -6.12
N ARG A 102 4.88 8.05 -5.11
CA ARG A 102 5.52 6.79 -4.67
C ARG A 102 4.51 5.67 -4.48
N ARG A 103 5.02 4.44 -4.54
CA ARG A 103 4.31 3.21 -4.18
C ARG A 103 5.17 2.38 -3.25
N VAL A 104 4.56 1.63 -2.35
CA VAL A 104 5.30 0.73 -1.45
C VAL A 104 6.09 -0.33 -2.22
N THR A 105 5.58 -0.76 -3.38
CA THR A 105 6.26 -1.69 -4.29
C THR A 105 7.46 -1.10 -5.04
N ASP A 106 7.71 0.22 -4.99
CA ASP A 106 8.87 0.80 -5.68
C ASP A 106 10.19 0.15 -5.21
N SER A 107 10.27 -0.19 -3.93
CA SER A 107 11.42 -0.87 -3.32
C SER A 107 11.59 -2.34 -3.73
N GLN A 108 10.55 -2.97 -4.29
CA GLN A 108 10.61 -4.34 -4.81
C GLN A 108 11.11 -4.40 -6.25
N GLY A 109 11.12 -3.25 -6.93
CA GLY A 109 11.50 -3.13 -8.33
C GLY A 109 10.37 -3.46 -9.30
N ARG A 110 10.60 -3.14 -10.57
CA ARG A 110 9.64 -3.39 -11.65
C ARG A 110 10.37 -3.83 -12.91
N ILE A 111 9.79 -4.80 -13.60
CA ILE A 111 10.27 -5.28 -14.90
C ILE A 111 9.41 -4.67 -16.00
N PHE A 112 10.06 -4.00 -16.94
CA PHE A 112 9.42 -3.33 -18.07
C PHE A 112 9.71 -4.07 -19.38
N THR A 113 8.67 -4.28 -20.19
CA THR A 113 8.75 -5.00 -21.49
C THR A 113 8.64 -4.06 -22.69
N ASN A 114 8.31 -2.78 -22.46
CA ASN A 114 7.93 -1.81 -23.49
C ASN A 114 8.99 -0.73 -23.79
N ARG A 115 10.22 -0.85 -23.26
CA ARG A 115 11.37 -0.04 -23.68
C ARG A 115 12.61 -0.92 -23.79
N PRO A 116 13.58 -0.55 -24.66
CA PRO A 116 14.86 -1.23 -24.73
C PRO A 116 15.56 -1.21 -23.37
N ARG A 117 16.23 -2.32 -23.09
CA ARG A 117 17.20 -2.43 -22.00
C ARG A 117 18.39 -1.53 -22.28
N LEU A 118 18.84 -0.80 -21.28
CA LEU A 118 20.03 0.04 -21.31
C LEU A 118 21.27 -0.76 -20.90
N ASN A 119 21.09 -1.75 -20.03
CA ASN A 119 22.09 -2.72 -19.61
C ASN A 119 21.59 -4.15 -19.81
N ASN A 120 22.11 -4.81 -20.85
CA ASN A 120 21.81 -6.23 -21.14
C ASN A 120 22.73 -7.22 -20.41
N GLN A 121 23.67 -6.74 -19.58
CA GLN A 121 24.60 -7.60 -18.84
C GLN A 121 24.03 -8.08 -17.50
N VAL A 122 22.98 -7.43 -17.00
CA VAL A 122 22.30 -7.76 -15.74
C VAL A 122 20.84 -8.14 -16.01
N SER A 123 20.19 -8.76 -15.03
CA SER A 123 18.78 -9.13 -15.15
C SER A 123 17.85 -7.92 -15.29
N PRO A 124 16.64 -8.11 -15.86
CA PRO A 124 15.59 -7.12 -15.91
C PRO A 124 15.42 -6.26 -14.64
N LEU A 125 15.39 -6.96 -13.51
CA LEU A 125 15.17 -6.37 -12.19
C LEU A 125 16.42 -5.69 -11.62
N GLU A 126 17.63 -6.25 -11.83
CA GLU A 126 18.88 -5.63 -11.35
C GLU A 126 19.14 -4.27 -12.00
N GLU A 127 18.87 -4.11 -13.31
CA GLU A 127 18.98 -2.80 -13.98
C GLU A 127 18.09 -1.73 -13.34
N PHE A 128 16.90 -2.12 -12.85
CA PHE A 128 16.04 -1.20 -12.12
C PHE A 128 16.74 -0.71 -10.85
N PHE A 129 17.34 -1.64 -10.10
CA PHE A 129 18.01 -1.34 -8.83
C PHE A 129 19.32 -0.56 -9.00
N GLU A 130 20.07 -0.74 -10.09
CA GLU A 130 21.28 0.06 -10.41
C GLU A 130 21.02 1.58 -10.34
N ARG A 131 19.78 2.00 -10.65
CA ARG A 131 19.37 3.41 -10.67
C ARG A 131 18.47 3.81 -9.50
N PHE A 132 18.03 2.85 -8.69
CA PHE A 132 16.99 3.06 -7.69
C PHE A 132 17.45 4.03 -6.60
N GLU A 133 18.57 3.74 -5.92
CA GLU A 133 19.05 4.55 -4.78
C GLU A 133 19.39 5.99 -5.19
N LEU A 134 20.06 6.15 -6.34
CA LEU A 134 20.40 7.47 -6.87
C LEU A 134 19.13 8.30 -7.16
N ARG A 135 18.10 7.66 -7.72
CA ARG A 135 16.81 8.31 -7.98
C ARG A 135 16.06 8.65 -6.70
N GLU A 136 16.00 7.74 -5.73
CA GLU A 136 15.39 8.00 -4.42
C GLU A 136 16.00 9.24 -3.78
N LYS A 137 17.34 9.34 -3.77
CA LYS A 137 18.05 10.50 -3.25
C LYS A 137 17.66 11.79 -3.99
N ARG A 138 17.75 11.80 -5.32
CA ARG A 138 17.41 12.99 -6.14
C ARG A 138 15.95 13.42 -5.97
N PHE A 139 15.03 12.46 -5.92
CA PHE A 139 13.61 12.74 -5.71
C PHE A 139 13.39 13.32 -4.30
N ALA A 140 13.97 12.73 -3.26
CA ALA A 140 13.85 13.23 -1.89
C ALA A 140 14.50 14.62 -1.69
N GLU A 141 15.56 14.93 -2.43
CA GLU A 141 16.24 16.23 -2.38
C GLU A 141 15.38 17.35 -2.97
N ARG A 142 14.66 17.09 -4.07
CA ARG A 142 13.83 18.11 -4.75
C ARG A 142 12.36 18.12 -4.33
N ALA A 143 11.82 17.03 -3.81
CA ALA A 143 10.40 16.95 -3.49
C ALA A 143 9.98 17.93 -2.39
N ASP A 144 8.88 18.61 -2.64
CA ASP A 144 8.22 19.48 -1.67
C ASP A 144 7.20 18.67 -0.83
N ASP A 145 6.55 17.68 -1.46
CA ASP A 145 5.63 16.73 -0.83
C ASP A 145 5.81 15.29 -1.36
N VAL A 146 5.34 14.31 -0.61
CA VAL A 146 5.32 12.89 -1.00
C VAL A 146 3.89 12.36 -1.00
N LEU A 147 3.44 11.86 -2.15
CA LEU A 147 2.15 11.18 -2.27
C LEU A 147 2.35 9.67 -2.42
N TRP A 148 1.88 8.92 -1.44
CA TRP A 148 1.85 7.46 -1.52
C TRP A 148 0.55 6.98 -2.15
N LEU A 149 0.64 6.42 -3.35
CA LEU A 149 -0.49 5.76 -4.00
C LEU A 149 -0.61 4.32 -3.51
N ASP A 150 -1.84 3.88 -3.25
CA ASP A 150 -2.13 2.49 -2.94
C ASP A 150 -2.02 1.60 -4.19
N GLU A 151 -1.70 0.32 -3.97
CA GLU A 151 -1.61 -0.67 -5.05
C GLU A 151 -2.96 -0.93 -5.71
N GLY A 152 -2.97 -0.93 -7.05
CA GLY A 152 -4.19 -1.16 -7.83
C GLY A 152 -5.07 0.06 -8.08
N ILE A 153 -4.66 1.28 -7.68
CA ILE A 153 -5.35 2.51 -8.10
C ILE A 153 -5.16 2.72 -9.61
N GLU A 154 -6.18 2.33 -10.38
CA GLU A 154 -6.27 2.51 -11.83
C GLU A 154 -7.49 3.36 -12.25
N GLU A 155 -8.51 3.44 -11.39
CA GLU A 155 -9.76 4.17 -11.64
C GLU A 155 -9.57 5.69 -11.56
N VAL A 156 -10.37 6.42 -12.35
CA VAL A 156 -10.31 7.88 -12.43
C VAL A 156 -11.02 8.57 -11.25
N GLN A 157 -11.82 7.82 -10.47
CA GLN A 157 -12.78 8.38 -9.51
C GLN A 157 -12.62 7.80 -8.09
N ASP A 158 -11.41 7.65 -7.55
CA ASP A 158 -11.27 7.39 -6.11
C ASP A 158 -11.63 8.66 -5.33
N PRO A 159 -12.76 8.71 -4.59
CA PRO A 159 -13.22 9.95 -3.96
C PRO A 159 -12.23 10.53 -2.95
N ALA A 160 -11.36 9.68 -2.36
CA ALA A 160 -10.32 10.14 -1.46
C ALA A 160 -9.23 10.94 -2.19
N GLU A 161 -8.81 10.46 -3.35
CA GLU A 161 -7.86 11.16 -4.20
C GLU A 161 -8.52 12.39 -4.86
N THR A 162 -9.78 12.31 -5.28
CA THR A 162 -10.55 13.46 -5.76
C THR A 162 -10.60 14.58 -4.72
N ALA A 163 -10.93 14.28 -3.46
CA ALA A 163 -10.95 15.27 -2.39
C ALA A 163 -9.57 15.90 -2.15
N TYR A 164 -8.50 15.09 -2.22
CA TYR A 164 -7.12 15.58 -2.15
C TYR A 164 -6.79 16.53 -3.31
N ILE A 165 -7.09 16.14 -4.55
CA ILE A 165 -6.84 16.93 -5.77
C ILE A 165 -7.63 18.24 -5.74
N ALA A 166 -8.87 18.20 -5.26
CA ALA A 166 -9.72 19.37 -5.14
C ALA A 166 -9.27 20.33 -4.03
N GLU A 167 -8.30 19.92 -3.19
CA GLU A 167 -7.90 20.60 -1.96
C GLU A 167 -9.11 20.99 -1.09
N ASP A 168 -10.12 20.11 -1.04
CA ASP A 168 -11.32 20.36 -0.25
C ASP A 168 -10.95 20.47 1.23
N ARG A 169 -11.80 21.10 2.06
CA ARG A 169 -11.58 21.18 3.51
C ARG A 169 -11.73 19.78 4.12
N LEU A 170 -10.68 18.96 4.01
CA LEU A 170 -10.70 17.52 4.27
C LEU A 170 -11.14 17.14 5.70
N GLN A 171 -11.05 18.04 6.68
CA GLN A 171 -11.37 17.83 8.10
C GLN A 171 -10.78 16.52 8.67
N LEU A 172 -9.49 16.28 8.39
CA LEU A 172 -8.86 14.97 8.61
C LEU A 172 -8.78 14.54 10.08
N GLY A 173 -8.68 15.48 11.01
CA GLY A 173 -8.29 15.17 12.38
C GLY A 173 -6.85 14.64 12.45
N GLY A 174 -6.58 13.70 13.36
CA GLY A 174 -5.28 13.06 13.46
C GLY A 174 -4.10 14.00 13.79
N ALA A 175 -2.89 13.46 13.65
CA ALA A 175 -1.64 14.12 13.96
C ALA A 175 -0.60 13.89 12.86
N ILE A 176 0.33 14.83 12.70
CA ILE A 176 1.51 14.66 11.84
C ILE A 176 2.77 14.92 12.66
N THR A 177 3.78 14.05 12.55
CA THR A 177 5.12 14.33 13.08
C THR A 177 5.87 15.23 12.08
N LEU A 178 6.39 16.38 12.53
CA LEU A 178 7.25 17.21 11.70
C LEU A 178 8.62 16.52 11.51
N LEU A 179 9.07 16.45 10.26
CA LEU A 179 10.35 15.87 9.88
C LEU A 179 11.29 16.95 9.35
N PRO A 180 12.62 16.76 9.41
CA PRO A 180 13.60 17.73 8.91
C PRO A 180 13.36 18.17 7.46
N GLU A 181 12.85 17.29 6.62
CA GLU A 181 12.55 17.57 5.22
C GLU A 181 11.43 18.60 5.00
N HIS A 182 10.48 18.75 5.93
CA HIS A 182 9.42 19.77 5.82
C HIS A 182 9.97 21.20 5.92
N PHE A 183 11.21 21.37 6.36
CA PHE A 183 11.89 22.66 6.48
C PHE A 183 12.75 23.01 5.25
N LYS A 184 12.76 22.17 4.21
CA LYS A 184 13.45 22.47 2.93
C LYS A 184 12.72 23.57 2.14
N THR A 185 11.43 23.70 2.37
CA THR A 185 10.52 24.64 1.72
C THR A 185 9.97 25.65 2.72
N ASP A 186 9.02 26.49 2.28
CA ASP A 186 8.31 27.38 3.18
C ASP A 186 7.42 26.59 4.15
N ILE A 187 7.96 26.34 5.34
CA ILE A 187 7.27 25.64 6.42
C ILE A 187 5.99 26.34 6.87
N SER A 188 5.89 27.68 6.71
CA SER A 188 4.69 28.44 7.05
C SER A 188 3.54 28.06 6.12
N ALA A 189 3.80 28.06 4.81
CA ALA A 189 2.84 27.62 3.80
C ALA A 189 2.45 26.15 4.01
N TRP A 190 3.43 25.28 4.28
CA TRP A 190 3.21 23.86 4.54
C TRP A 190 2.28 23.63 5.75
N ILE A 191 2.58 24.25 6.90
CA ILE A 191 1.75 24.15 8.11
C ILE A 191 0.34 24.68 7.84
N THR A 192 0.23 25.84 7.19
CA THR A 192 -1.06 26.47 6.87
C THR A 192 -1.94 25.54 6.05
N GLN A 193 -1.37 24.88 5.03
CA GLN A 193 -2.11 23.93 4.20
C GLN A 193 -2.63 22.74 5.02
N ARG A 194 -1.80 22.16 5.91
CA ARG A 194 -2.21 21.03 6.76
C ARG A 194 -3.24 21.44 7.82
N LEU A 195 -3.16 22.66 8.32
CA LEU A 195 -4.22 23.24 9.17
C LEU A 195 -5.54 23.39 8.39
N ASN A 196 -5.48 23.81 7.12
CA ASN A 196 -6.67 23.90 6.25
C ASN A 196 -7.29 22.52 5.95
N TRP A 197 -6.48 21.46 5.88
CA TRP A 197 -6.96 20.08 5.85
C TRP A 197 -7.61 19.62 7.17
N GLY A 198 -7.54 20.42 8.24
CA GLY A 198 -8.13 20.10 9.53
C GLY A 198 -7.30 19.13 10.37
N ILE A 199 -5.99 19.09 10.18
CA ILE A 199 -5.08 18.31 11.04
C ILE A 199 -5.19 18.81 12.48
N SER A 200 -5.34 17.88 13.43
CA SER A 200 -5.59 18.25 14.83
C SER A 200 -4.33 18.54 15.63
N TRP A 201 -3.23 17.84 15.32
CA TRP A 201 -1.98 17.90 16.08
C TRP A 201 -0.75 17.90 15.18
N PHE A 202 0.27 18.63 15.59
CA PHE A 202 1.60 18.61 15.02
C PHE A 202 2.59 18.18 16.09
N GLU A 203 3.21 17.02 15.92
CA GLU A 203 4.20 16.49 16.86
C GLU A 203 5.60 16.98 16.47
N LEU A 204 6.29 17.62 17.42
CA LEU A 204 7.67 18.03 17.30
C LEU A 204 8.51 17.11 18.18
N ARG A 205 9.39 16.33 17.57
CA ARG A 205 10.25 15.38 18.27
C ARG A 205 11.64 15.96 18.47
N ASP A 206 12.06 16.00 19.73
CA ASP A 206 13.35 16.56 20.10
C ASP A 206 14.53 15.71 19.67
N ASP A 207 14.36 14.45 19.25
CA ASP A 207 15.42 13.65 18.65
C ASP A 207 15.53 13.82 17.12
N LEU A 208 14.45 14.27 16.47
CA LEU A 208 14.39 14.42 15.01
C LEU A 208 14.72 15.83 14.52
N LEU A 209 14.32 16.86 15.27
CA LEU A 209 14.44 18.26 14.85
C LEU A 209 15.59 18.97 15.56
N THR A 210 16.23 19.90 14.87
CA THR A 210 17.18 20.83 15.50
C THR A 210 16.45 21.92 16.28
N ALA A 211 17.14 22.62 17.19
CA ALA A 211 16.56 23.73 17.94
C ALA A 211 16.04 24.86 17.04
N ASP A 212 16.71 25.14 15.91
CA ASP A 212 16.28 26.14 14.93
C ASP A 212 15.01 25.71 14.19
N GLN A 213 14.92 24.43 13.82
CA GLN A 213 13.70 23.88 13.22
C GLN A 213 12.53 23.93 14.19
N MET A 214 12.75 23.57 15.46
CA MET A 214 11.72 23.69 16.49
C MET A 214 11.25 25.13 16.68
N ARG A 215 12.18 26.08 16.79
CA ARG A 215 11.87 27.50 16.88
C ARG A 215 10.99 27.95 15.71
N LEU A 216 11.41 27.63 14.48
CA LEU A 216 10.68 28.02 13.28
C LEU A 216 9.30 27.37 13.21
N ALA A 217 9.16 26.11 13.64
CA ALA A 217 7.86 25.45 13.70
C ALA A 217 6.94 26.11 14.74
N PHE A 218 7.42 26.42 15.94
CA PHE A 218 6.63 27.09 16.97
C PHE A 218 6.24 28.54 16.60
N GLU A 219 7.02 29.23 15.78
CA GLU A 219 6.66 30.54 15.23
C GLU A 219 5.46 30.47 14.25
N ASN A 220 5.21 29.30 13.65
CA ASN A 220 4.17 29.10 12.64
C ASN A 220 3.01 28.20 13.12
N LEU A 221 3.17 27.49 14.24
CA LEU A 221 2.15 26.60 14.81
C LEU A 221 1.37 27.28 15.94
N PRO A 222 0.03 27.16 15.95
CA PRO A 222 -0.75 27.48 17.13
C PRO A 222 -0.31 26.60 18.32
N PRO A 223 0.01 27.17 19.51
CA PRO A 223 0.50 26.38 20.65
C PRO A 223 -0.41 25.23 21.09
N GLU A 224 -1.73 25.41 20.98
CA GLU A 224 -2.75 24.41 21.32
C GLU A 224 -2.79 23.23 20.33
N ARG A 225 -2.17 23.37 19.16
CA ARG A 225 -2.03 22.31 18.14
C ARG A 225 -0.68 21.63 18.19
N ALA A 226 0.28 22.15 18.95
CA ALA A 226 1.63 21.63 19.04
C ALA A 226 1.76 20.58 20.14
N LEU A 227 2.43 19.47 19.83
CA LEU A 227 2.78 18.40 20.77
C LEU A 227 4.30 18.18 20.78
N LEU A 228 4.98 18.68 21.81
CA LEU A 228 6.41 18.44 22.01
C LEU A 228 6.65 17.04 22.58
N SER A 229 7.39 16.19 21.88
CA SER A 229 7.68 14.82 22.30
C SER A 229 9.14 14.65 22.70
N PHE A 230 9.37 14.26 23.96
CA PHE A 230 10.70 14.06 24.53
C PHE A 230 11.24 12.66 24.20
N ARG A 231 12.33 12.60 23.44
CA ARG A 231 12.94 11.38 22.88
C ARG A 231 14.47 11.44 22.90
N ASP A 232 15.05 12.63 23.07
CA ASP A 232 16.48 12.87 23.31
C ASP A 232 16.74 13.20 24.80
N PRO A 233 17.49 12.38 25.55
CA PRO A 233 17.77 12.64 26.96
C PRO A 233 18.79 13.78 27.17
N GLU A 234 19.62 14.07 26.17
CA GLU A 234 20.67 15.10 26.28
C GLU A 234 20.11 16.51 26.09
N ARG A 235 18.95 16.63 25.42
CA ARG A 235 18.30 17.91 25.13
C ARG A 235 17.11 18.26 26.01
N GLU A 236 16.83 17.46 27.03
CA GLU A 236 15.65 17.61 27.89
C GLU A 236 15.49 19.02 28.47
N GLY A 237 16.55 19.58 29.07
CA GLY A 237 16.50 20.93 29.65
C GLY A 237 16.28 22.03 28.60
N GLN A 238 16.81 21.87 27.39
CA GLN A 238 16.56 22.80 26.28
C GLN A 238 15.10 22.69 25.82
N SER A 239 14.59 21.47 25.66
CA SER A 239 13.22 21.19 25.22
C SER A 239 12.19 21.71 26.23
N ALA A 240 12.44 21.57 27.54
CA ALA A 240 11.57 22.03 28.60
C ALA A 240 11.32 23.55 28.56
N GLY A 241 12.32 24.34 28.14
CA GLY A 241 12.18 25.79 28.01
C GLY A 241 11.09 26.24 27.02
N TRP A 242 10.69 25.39 26.07
CA TRP A 242 9.56 25.67 25.18
C TRP A 242 8.20 25.54 25.89
N ILE A 243 8.09 24.61 26.84
CA ILE A 243 6.86 24.40 27.61
C ILE A 243 6.55 25.65 28.42
N ASP A 244 7.52 26.14 29.19
CA ASP A 244 7.35 27.31 30.06
C ASP A 244 7.06 28.59 29.26
N ARG A 245 7.70 28.73 28.09
CA ARG A 245 7.59 29.93 27.26
C ARG A 245 6.28 29.99 26.48
N LEU A 246 5.82 28.86 25.94
CA LEU A 246 4.74 28.82 24.94
C LEU A 246 3.49 28.11 25.45
N GLY A 247 3.54 27.40 26.57
CA GLY A 247 2.41 26.64 27.10
C GLY A 247 1.96 25.48 26.21
N VAL A 248 2.88 24.90 25.44
CA VAL A 248 2.58 23.81 24.48
C VAL A 248 2.24 22.50 25.19
N HIS A 249 1.44 21.66 24.56
CA HIS A 249 1.25 20.29 25.02
C HIS A 249 2.51 19.47 24.81
N TYR A 250 2.74 18.48 25.68
CA TYR A 250 3.91 17.62 25.58
C TYR A 250 3.63 16.16 25.95
N ASP A 251 4.49 15.29 25.41
CA ASP A 251 4.48 13.85 25.58
C ASP A 251 5.78 13.38 26.23
N TRP A 252 5.65 12.85 27.46
CA TRP A 252 6.75 12.41 28.29
C TRP A 252 6.91 10.88 28.28
N PRO A 253 8.09 10.33 27.96
CA PRO A 253 8.33 8.89 27.96
C PRO A 253 8.51 8.37 29.40
N VAL A 254 7.64 7.45 29.83
CA VAL A 254 7.69 6.87 31.18
C VAL A 254 8.95 6.05 31.45
N GLU A 255 9.66 5.64 30.39
CA GLU A 255 10.97 4.98 30.53
C GLU A 255 12.02 5.87 31.20
N ARG A 256 11.82 7.20 31.24
CA ARG A 256 12.71 8.15 31.91
C ARG A 256 12.36 8.42 33.37
N GLY A 257 11.36 7.71 33.91
CA GLY A 257 10.84 7.96 35.24
C GLY A 257 9.84 9.12 35.26
N ASP A 258 9.66 9.70 36.45
CA ASP A 258 8.68 10.75 36.68
C ASP A 258 9.03 12.01 35.88
N CYS A 259 8.00 12.67 35.34
CA CYS A 259 8.20 13.90 34.60
C CYS A 259 8.59 15.04 35.55
N PRO A 260 9.75 15.68 35.36
CA PRO A 260 10.18 16.79 36.22
C PRO A 260 9.49 18.11 35.85
N PHE A 261 8.74 18.16 34.75
CA PHE A 261 8.07 19.35 34.24
C PHE A 261 6.56 19.15 34.30
N GLY A 262 5.87 19.93 35.13
CA GLY A 262 4.41 20.10 35.09
C GLY A 262 3.57 18.81 34.96
N THR A 263 2.44 18.92 34.26
CA THR A 263 1.56 17.78 33.94
C THR A 263 1.53 17.53 32.42
N PRO A 264 2.08 16.41 31.92
CA PRO A 264 2.10 16.12 30.49
C PRO A 264 0.71 15.80 29.94
N ARG A 265 0.52 16.09 28.65
CA ARG A 265 -0.71 15.65 27.94
C ARG A 265 -0.69 14.14 27.71
N TYR A 266 0.47 13.59 27.38
CA TYR A 266 0.66 12.16 27.21
C TYR A 266 1.83 11.66 28.07
N LEU A 267 1.61 10.54 28.76
CA LEU A 267 2.66 9.70 29.30
C LEU A 267 2.80 8.51 28.37
N SER A 268 3.94 8.37 27.71
CA SER A 268 4.12 7.41 26.62
C SER A 268 5.14 6.33 26.93
N LEU A 269 4.99 5.20 26.25
CA LEU A 269 5.88 4.05 26.35
C LEU A 269 6.17 3.54 24.93
N HIS A 270 7.44 3.38 24.59
CA HIS A 270 7.95 3.14 23.23
C HIS A 270 8.78 1.88 23.10
N ALA A 271 9.41 1.45 24.19
CA ALA A 271 10.25 0.26 24.20
C ALA A 271 9.77 -0.79 25.19
N ARG A 272 9.99 -2.05 24.84
CA ARG A 272 9.86 -3.19 25.76
C ARG A 272 11.00 -4.17 25.54
N GLU A 273 11.50 -4.73 26.63
CA GLU A 273 12.46 -5.84 26.62
C GLU A 273 11.79 -7.17 26.95
N THR A 274 10.55 -7.13 27.45
CA THR A 274 9.84 -8.28 27.98
C THR A 274 8.40 -8.36 27.43
N THR A 275 7.51 -9.03 28.16
CA THR A 275 6.09 -9.17 27.79
C THR A 275 5.36 -7.82 27.76
N LEU A 276 4.25 -7.74 27.04
CA LEU A 276 3.43 -6.52 26.98
C LEU A 276 2.86 -6.16 28.36
N GLU A 277 2.43 -7.15 29.12
CA GLU A 277 1.87 -6.96 30.46
C GLU A 277 2.89 -6.35 31.41
N GLU A 278 4.14 -6.81 31.37
CA GLU A 278 5.22 -6.22 32.15
C GLU A 278 5.59 -4.83 31.67
N ALA A 279 5.59 -4.59 30.36
CA ALA A 279 5.80 -3.26 29.80
C ALA A 279 4.72 -2.28 30.28
N PHE A 280 3.45 -2.68 30.29
CA PHE A 280 2.34 -1.85 30.74
C PHE A 280 2.40 -1.49 32.23
N LYS A 281 3.09 -2.28 33.07
CA LYS A 281 3.31 -1.95 34.49
C LYS A 281 4.22 -0.74 34.71
N LYS A 282 4.94 -0.28 33.67
CA LYS A 282 5.72 0.97 33.73
C LYS A 282 4.83 2.21 33.74
N PHE A 283 3.57 2.11 33.31
CA PHE A 283 2.64 3.21 33.43
C PHE A 283 2.19 3.39 34.89
N PRO A 284 1.94 4.63 35.33
CA PRO A 284 1.36 4.87 36.64
C PRO A 284 -0.10 4.35 36.68
N ASP A 285 -0.53 3.89 37.86
CA ASP A 285 -1.90 3.38 38.08
C ASP A 285 -2.98 4.45 37.89
N THR A 286 -2.63 5.69 38.21
CA THR A 286 -3.47 6.89 38.09
C THR A 286 -2.72 8.00 37.37
N VAL A 287 -3.43 8.75 36.55
CA VAL A 287 -2.90 9.92 35.83
C VAL A 287 -3.66 11.18 36.24
N ALA A 288 -3.01 12.33 36.13
CA ALA A 288 -3.63 13.61 36.38
C ALA A 288 -4.79 13.89 35.40
N PRO A 289 -5.78 14.72 35.79
CA PRO A 289 -6.86 15.11 34.88
C PRO A 289 -6.32 15.70 33.57
N GLY A 290 -6.77 15.16 32.44
CA GLY A 290 -6.33 15.60 31.11
C GLY A 290 -5.08 14.91 30.57
N THR A 291 -4.39 14.08 31.35
CA THR A 291 -3.28 13.22 30.90
C THR A 291 -3.80 11.89 30.38
N GLN A 292 -3.20 11.37 29.30
CA GLN A 292 -3.49 10.05 28.75
C GLN A 292 -2.23 9.18 28.68
N LEU A 293 -2.40 7.86 28.81
CA LEU A 293 -1.35 6.86 28.63
C LEU A 293 -1.27 6.46 27.15
N LYS A 294 -0.09 6.59 26.54
CA LYS A 294 0.17 6.30 25.12
C LYS A 294 1.16 5.13 24.99
N ALA A 295 0.68 3.94 24.67
CA ALA A 295 1.51 2.79 24.35
C ALA A 295 1.83 2.76 22.85
N ALA A 296 3.04 3.16 22.47
CA ALA A 296 3.58 3.08 21.12
C ALA A 296 4.63 1.95 21.01
N LEU A 297 4.21 0.72 21.29
CA LEU A 297 5.09 -0.44 21.50
C LEU A 297 5.22 -1.35 20.26
N PRO A 298 6.37 -2.06 20.11
CA PRO A 298 6.51 -3.17 19.17
C PRO A 298 5.50 -4.29 19.47
N ILE A 299 4.67 -4.62 18.48
CA ILE A 299 3.72 -5.75 18.52
C ILE A 299 4.15 -6.80 17.49
N HIS A 300 4.33 -8.05 17.91
CA HIS A 300 4.93 -9.11 17.11
C HIS A 300 3.92 -10.13 16.60
N SER A 301 2.73 -10.20 17.19
CA SER A 301 1.68 -11.13 16.75
C SER A 301 0.26 -10.58 16.90
N VAL A 302 -0.70 -11.21 16.22
CA VAL A 302 -2.13 -10.89 16.40
C VAL A 302 -2.61 -11.13 17.84
N ARG A 303 -2.07 -12.15 18.52
CA ARG A 303 -2.36 -12.40 19.94
C ARG A 303 -1.89 -11.25 20.85
N GLU A 304 -0.69 -10.74 20.58
CA GLU A 304 -0.19 -9.55 21.29
C GLU A 304 -1.00 -8.29 20.97
N LEU A 305 -1.45 -8.14 19.72
CA LEU A 305 -2.37 -7.06 19.35
C LEU A 305 -3.70 -7.16 20.12
N GLU A 306 -4.26 -8.36 20.26
CA GLU A 306 -5.48 -8.58 21.05
C GLU A 306 -5.29 -8.14 22.50
N LEU A 307 -4.21 -8.61 23.14
CA LEU A 307 -3.89 -8.24 24.51
C LEU A 307 -3.76 -6.72 24.68
N ALA A 308 -3.02 -6.08 23.77
CA ALA A 308 -2.82 -4.64 23.79
C ALA A 308 -4.14 -3.88 23.53
N HIS A 309 -4.98 -4.38 22.63
CA HIS A 309 -6.32 -3.86 22.38
C HIS A 309 -7.19 -3.95 23.64
N ARG A 310 -7.21 -5.09 24.32
CA ARG A 310 -7.94 -5.28 25.59
C ARG A 310 -7.45 -4.31 26.67
N TRP A 311 -6.13 -4.09 26.76
CA TRP A 311 -5.55 -3.10 27.67
C TRP A 311 -6.09 -1.69 27.41
N GLN A 312 -6.18 -1.27 26.13
CA GLN A 312 -6.76 0.02 25.79
C GLN A 312 -8.25 0.08 26.12
N MET A 313 -9.01 -0.95 25.74
CA MET A 313 -10.47 -0.99 25.92
C MET A 313 -10.90 -1.03 27.39
N ALA A 314 -10.02 -1.40 28.33
CA ALA A 314 -10.30 -1.32 29.75
C ALA A 314 -10.43 0.12 30.28
N LYS A 315 -9.79 1.10 29.64
CA LYS A 315 -9.90 2.54 29.97
C LYS A 315 -9.78 3.40 28.69
N PRO A 316 -10.73 3.34 27.74
CA PRO A 316 -10.54 3.86 26.38
C PRO A 316 -10.38 5.39 26.30
N ALA A 317 -10.92 6.12 27.27
CA ALA A 317 -10.72 7.58 27.36
C ALA A 317 -9.35 7.98 27.96
N GLN A 318 -8.63 7.05 28.60
CA GLN A 318 -7.33 7.32 29.25
C GLN A 318 -6.17 6.61 28.57
N ARG A 319 -6.42 5.55 27.81
CA ARG A 319 -5.39 4.70 27.19
C ARG A 319 -5.45 4.79 25.68
N LEU A 320 -4.28 4.84 25.08
CA LEU A 320 -4.07 4.91 23.65
C LEU A 320 -3.02 3.88 23.25
N LEU A 321 -3.34 3.02 22.30
CA LEU A 321 -2.46 2.03 21.70
C LEU A 321 -2.14 2.46 20.27
N LEU A 322 -0.87 2.59 19.97
CA LEU A 322 -0.34 2.83 18.63
C LEU A 322 0.62 1.69 18.30
N PRO A 323 0.16 0.54 17.80
CA PRO A 323 1.02 -0.61 17.58
C PRO A 323 2.11 -0.28 16.57
N VAL A 324 3.32 -0.78 16.79
CA VAL A 324 4.51 -0.55 15.94
C VAL A 324 5.06 -1.89 15.43
N SER A 325 5.51 -1.90 14.19
CA SER A 325 6.19 -3.00 13.53
C SER A 325 7.25 -2.47 12.56
N GLY A 326 8.23 -3.32 12.22
CA GLY A 326 9.28 -2.97 11.27
C GLY A 326 8.83 -2.94 9.80
N ASN A 327 7.61 -3.39 9.50
CA ASN A 327 7.11 -3.54 8.13
C ASN A 327 5.73 -2.92 7.90
N GLY A 328 5.17 -2.21 8.88
CA GLY A 328 3.87 -1.56 8.77
C GLY A 328 2.66 -2.51 8.83
N ARG A 329 2.81 -3.75 9.32
CA ARG A 329 1.72 -4.74 9.33
C ARG A 329 0.51 -4.34 10.18
N TRP A 330 0.64 -3.36 11.07
CA TRP A 330 -0.45 -2.84 11.91
C TRP A 330 -1.07 -1.54 11.39
N ASN A 331 -0.69 -1.11 10.17
CA ASN A 331 -1.29 0.02 9.48
C ASN A 331 -2.82 -0.08 9.41
N TRP A 332 -3.36 -1.26 9.09
CA TRP A 332 -4.80 -1.49 9.05
C TRP A 332 -5.49 -1.24 10.40
N TYR A 333 -4.83 -1.57 11.52
CA TYR A 333 -5.39 -1.37 12.84
C TYR A 333 -5.42 0.12 13.17
N ARG A 334 -4.35 0.86 12.83
CA ARG A 334 -4.34 2.32 12.99
C ARG A 334 -5.38 3.00 12.11
N LEU A 335 -5.62 2.49 10.91
CA LEU A 335 -6.73 2.92 10.06
C LEU A 335 -8.07 2.61 10.70
N LEU A 336 -8.34 1.36 11.10
CA LEU A 336 -9.60 0.96 11.71
C LEU A 336 -9.97 1.85 12.90
N ARG A 337 -9.00 2.19 13.75
CA ARG A 337 -9.22 3.03 14.93
C ARG A 337 -9.33 4.51 14.61
N GLY A 338 -8.58 4.98 13.63
CA GLY A 338 -8.75 6.31 13.08
C GLY A 338 -8.82 7.45 14.12
N ASN A 339 -9.89 8.25 14.04
CA ASN A 339 -10.20 9.35 14.97
C ASN A 339 -11.02 8.91 16.20
N ASP A 340 -11.31 7.62 16.38
CA ASP A 340 -11.83 7.11 17.65
C ASP A 340 -10.79 7.30 18.78
N TYR A 341 -9.53 7.43 18.38
CA TYR A 341 -8.42 7.74 19.25
C TYR A 341 -8.22 9.26 19.31
N SER A 342 -7.97 9.78 20.52
CA SER A 342 -7.66 11.19 20.75
C SER A 342 -6.37 11.66 20.06
N LEU A 343 -5.49 10.71 19.74
CA LEU A 343 -4.25 10.93 18.98
C LEU A 343 -3.95 9.71 18.11
N ASN A 344 -3.76 9.94 16.83
CA ASN A 344 -3.33 8.93 15.87
C ASN A 344 -2.65 9.65 14.70
N PHE A 345 -1.68 9.01 14.06
CA PHE A 345 -0.69 9.70 13.22
C PHE A 345 -0.83 9.34 11.75
N ILE A 346 -0.87 10.37 10.91
CA ILE A 346 -0.80 10.27 9.45
C ILE A 346 0.67 10.28 9.03
N ARG A 347 1.02 9.43 8.08
CA ARG A 347 2.35 9.27 7.52
C ARG A 347 2.58 10.28 6.40
N GLU A 348 3.33 11.32 6.70
CA GLU A 348 3.98 12.17 5.70
C GLU A 348 5.37 11.60 5.37
N SER A 349 5.74 11.58 4.09
CA SER A 349 6.97 10.95 3.62
C SER A 349 7.16 9.52 4.15
N LEU A 350 8.33 9.15 4.67
CA LEU A 350 8.56 7.86 5.33
C LEU A 350 7.93 7.77 6.74
N GLY A 351 7.58 8.91 7.33
CA GLY A 351 7.03 9.02 8.67
C GLY A 351 7.99 8.62 9.78
N SER A 352 7.47 8.62 11.01
CA SER A 352 8.18 8.15 12.21
C SER A 352 7.88 6.68 12.55
N SER A 353 6.92 6.06 11.85
CA SER A 353 6.59 4.63 11.94
C SER A 353 5.89 4.17 10.65
N LEU A 354 6.24 2.98 10.15
CA LEU A 354 5.63 2.43 8.94
C LEU A 354 4.15 2.04 9.12
N ASP A 355 3.70 1.82 10.37
CA ASP A 355 2.30 1.53 10.69
C ASP A 355 1.42 2.79 10.67
N GLN A 356 1.99 3.99 10.54
CA GLN A 356 1.20 5.19 10.29
C GLN A 356 0.52 5.07 8.91
N PRO A 357 -0.80 5.32 8.81
CA PRO A 357 -1.48 5.34 7.53
C PRO A 357 -1.02 6.47 6.63
N THR A 358 -0.94 6.23 5.33
CA THR A 358 -0.65 7.30 4.37
C THR A 358 -1.79 8.32 4.33
N LEU A 359 -1.52 9.51 3.80
CA LEU A 359 -2.54 10.55 3.63
C LEU A 359 -3.78 10.04 2.86
N LEU A 360 -3.59 9.39 1.71
CA LEU A 360 -4.70 8.87 0.91
C LEU A 360 -5.48 7.77 1.65
N GLN A 361 -4.79 6.88 2.37
CA GLN A 361 -5.46 5.88 3.21
C GLN A 361 -6.30 6.54 4.30
N TRP A 362 -5.79 7.60 4.91
CA TRP A 362 -6.49 8.36 5.96
C TRP A 362 -7.72 9.09 5.42
N ILE A 363 -7.61 9.76 4.28
CA ILE A 363 -8.75 10.41 3.61
C ILE A 363 -9.81 9.35 3.26
N ARG A 364 -9.39 8.19 2.73
CA ARG A 364 -10.32 7.10 2.37
C ARG A 364 -11.05 6.51 3.58
N ARG A 365 -10.46 6.64 4.77
CA ARG A 365 -11.06 6.20 6.04
C ARG A 365 -12.20 7.10 6.55
N THR A 366 -12.57 8.18 5.84
CA THR A 366 -13.66 9.10 6.19
C THR A 366 -14.81 8.33 6.87
N PRO A 367 -15.25 8.76 8.08
CA PRO A 367 -15.86 7.90 9.07
C PRO A 367 -17.07 7.14 8.55
N LEU A 368 -16.91 5.82 8.44
CA LEU A 368 -18.01 4.89 8.23
C LEU A 368 -18.84 4.80 9.51
N LYS A 369 -20.17 4.65 9.37
CA LYS A 369 -21.11 4.66 10.50
C LYS A 369 -21.18 3.31 11.23
N ALA A 370 -20.61 2.24 10.66
CA ALA A 370 -20.69 0.88 11.20
C ALA A 370 -19.31 0.19 11.36
N PRO A 371 -19.11 -0.64 12.42
CA PRO A 371 -17.82 -1.28 12.71
C PRO A 371 -17.70 -2.63 12.00
N THR A 372 -18.01 -2.69 10.70
CA THR A 372 -17.75 -3.89 9.90
C THR A 372 -16.75 -3.62 8.81
N PHE A 373 -15.89 -4.60 8.54
CA PHE A 373 -14.90 -4.50 7.48
C PHE A 373 -14.70 -5.84 6.77
N ALA A 374 -14.17 -5.72 5.56
CA ALA A 374 -13.61 -6.81 4.81
C ALA A 374 -12.09 -6.81 4.90
N ALA A 375 -11.47 -7.96 4.64
CA ALA A 375 -10.01 -8.04 4.62
C ALA A 375 -9.48 -8.89 3.47
N LEU A 376 -8.21 -8.68 3.13
CA LEU A 376 -7.34 -9.71 2.59
C LEU A 376 -6.53 -10.29 3.76
N LEU A 377 -6.60 -11.61 3.95
CA LEU A 377 -5.79 -12.35 4.92
C LEU A 377 -4.69 -13.14 4.17
N GLY A 378 -3.45 -13.03 4.63
CA GLY A 378 -2.32 -13.79 4.06
C GLY A 378 -0.98 -13.30 4.56
N ASP A 379 0.10 -13.85 4.00
CA ASP A 379 1.46 -13.37 4.25
C ASP A 379 2.38 -13.68 3.06
N PRO A 380 2.94 -12.65 2.37
CA PRO A 380 2.75 -11.20 2.55
C PRO A 380 1.47 -10.67 1.89
N VAL A 381 1.00 -9.50 2.32
CA VAL A 381 -0.23 -8.85 1.76
C VAL A 381 -0.14 -7.34 1.54
N GLN A 382 0.91 -6.69 2.04
CA GLN A 382 1.06 -5.22 2.02
C GLN A 382 1.02 -4.63 0.61
N HIS A 383 1.39 -5.43 -0.41
CA HIS A 383 1.47 -5.01 -1.80
C HIS A 383 0.29 -5.52 -2.64
N SER A 384 -0.73 -6.11 -2.00
CA SER A 384 -1.89 -6.62 -2.73
C SER A 384 -2.75 -5.48 -3.25
N ARG A 385 -3.29 -5.67 -4.46
CA ARG A 385 -4.29 -4.80 -5.07
C ARG A 385 -5.71 -5.06 -4.53
N THR A 386 -5.91 -6.11 -3.74
CA THR A 386 -7.23 -6.54 -3.22
C THR A 386 -7.99 -5.44 -2.47
N PRO A 387 -7.36 -4.63 -1.60
CA PRO A 387 -8.08 -3.54 -0.93
C PRO A 387 -8.70 -2.55 -1.91
N MET A 388 -7.98 -2.20 -2.99
CA MET A 388 -8.49 -1.28 -4.00
C MET A 388 -9.51 -1.94 -4.94
N GLU A 389 -9.28 -3.18 -5.35
CA GLU A 389 -10.20 -3.96 -6.20
C GLU A 389 -11.60 -4.10 -5.59
N HIS A 390 -11.69 -4.16 -4.25
CA HIS A 390 -12.97 -4.29 -3.55
C HIS A 390 -13.44 -3.00 -2.87
N ALA A 391 -12.69 -1.89 -2.99
CA ALA A 391 -12.96 -0.66 -2.26
C ALA A 391 -14.36 -0.09 -2.57
N SER A 392 -14.74 0.00 -3.85
CA SER A 392 -16.06 0.51 -4.26
C SER A 392 -17.21 -0.40 -3.80
N PHE A 393 -17.03 -1.72 -3.92
CA PHE A 393 -18.01 -2.71 -3.49
C PHE A 393 -18.32 -2.62 -1.98
N PHE A 394 -17.30 -2.51 -1.12
CA PHE A 394 -17.51 -2.41 0.32
C PHE A 394 -17.86 -0.99 0.79
N ARG A 395 -17.44 0.05 0.06
CA ARG A 395 -17.90 1.42 0.34
C ARG A 395 -19.41 1.56 0.19
N ALA A 396 -20.01 0.89 -0.80
CA ALA A 396 -21.47 0.81 -0.95
C ALA A 396 -22.18 0.11 0.24
N LYS A 397 -21.41 -0.58 1.09
CA LYS A 397 -21.86 -1.28 2.30
C LYS A 397 -21.39 -0.59 3.59
N ASP A 398 -20.92 0.66 3.49
CA ASP A 398 -20.35 1.41 4.61
C ASP A 398 -19.24 0.62 5.34
N SER A 399 -18.39 -0.06 4.57
CA SER A 399 -17.30 -0.91 5.07
C SER A 399 -15.98 -0.63 4.34
N MET A 400 -14.85 -0.81 5.03
CA MET A 400 -13.51 -0.74 4.43
C MET A 400 -12.97 -2.13 4.08
N VAL A 401 -11.94 -2.16 3.25
CA VAL A 401 -11.15 -3.36 2.98
C VAL A 401 -9.72 -3.15 3.48
N TYR A 402 -9.24 -4.05 4.33
CA TYR A 402 -7.89 -3.99 4.89
C TYR A 402 -7.01 -5.14 4.43
N ALA A 403 -5.71 -4.89 4.22
CA ALA A 403 -4.73 -5.97 4.10
C ALA A 403 -4.19 -6.32 5.49
N ILE A 404 -4.45 -7.54 5.96
CA ILE A 404 -4.05 -8.02 7.28
C ILE A 404 -3.04 -9.15 7.11
N GLN A 405 -1.78 -8.84 7.44
CA GLN A 405 -0.73 -9.85 7.43
C GLN A 405 -0.96 -10.83 8.59
N LEU A 406 -1.11 -12.11 8.24
CA LEU A 406 -1.30 -13.20 9.18
C LEU A 406 -0.48 -14.39 8.69
N SER A 407 0.57 -14.73 9.43
CA SER A 407 1.39 -15.90 9.11
C SER A 407 0.65 -17.20 9.43
N GLU A 408 1.12 -18.33 8.89
CA GLU A 408 0.51 -19.64 9.13
C GLU A 408 0.48 -20.02 10.63
N THR A 409 1.49 -19.60 11.41
CA THR A 409 1.55 -19.86 12.85
C THR A 409 0.63 -18.96 13.68
N GLU A 410 0.26 -17.79 13.16
CA GLU A 410 -0.68 -16.88 13.78
C GLU A 410 -2.14 -17.17 13.39
N ALA A 411 -2.34 -17.90 12.30
CA ALA A 411 -3.65 -18.25 11.77
C ALA A 411 -4.34 -19.30 12.64
N THR A 412 -4.97 -18.84 13.72
CA THR A 412 -5.77 -19.67 14.62
C THR A 412 -7.22 -19.20 14.68
N ALA A 413 -8.10 -20.07 15.20
CA ALA A 413 -9.51 -19.72 15.39
C ALA A 413 -9.69 -18.52 16.35
N GLU A 414 -8.82 -18.38 17.35
CA GLU A 414 -8.79 -17.24 18.27
C GLU A 414 -8.39 -15.95 17.56
N ALA A 415 -7.36 -15.97 16.72
CA ALA A 415 -6.95 -14.80 15.94
C ALA A 415 -8.07 -14.34 15.00
N LEU A 416 -8.72 -15.28 14.28
CA LEU A 416 -9.87 -14.97 13.44
C LEU A 416 -11.09 -14.49 14.26
N GLY A 417 -11.28 -15.06 15.45
CA GLY A 417 -12.30 -14.65 16.42
C GLY A 417 -12.10 -13.21 16.89
N PHE A 418 -10.86 -12.82 17.23
CA PHE A 418 -10.50 -11.45 17.58
C PHE A 418 -10.74 -10.48 16.43
N LEU A 419 -10.33 -10.82 15.20
CA LEU A 419 -10.63 -9.97 14.03
C LEU A 419 -12.13 -9.81 13.80
N ARG A 420 -12.93 -10.87 14.02
CA ARG A 420 -14.39 -10.81 13.98
C ARG A 420 -14.96 -9.89 15.07
N GLU A 421 -14.43 -9.94 16.29
CA GLU A 421 -14.80 -9.03 17.39
C GLU A 421 -14.50 -7.57 17.04
N LEU A 422 -13.41 -7.31 16.31
CA LEU A 422 -13.08 -5.99 15.78
C LEU A 422 -13.99 -5.53 14.64
N GLY A 423 -14.72 -6.44 13.98
CA GLY A 423 -15.62 -6.09 12.88
C GLY A 423 -15.46 -6.90 11.59
N LEU A 424 -14.52 -7.84 11.50
CA LEU A 424 -14.33 -8.63 10.28
C LEU A 424 -15.61 -9.41 9.95
N ARG A 425 -16.09 -9.27 8.71
CA ARG A 425 -17.26 -10.03 8.20
C ARG A 425 -17.00 -10.75 6.89
N TRP A 426 -16.07 -10.24 6.07
CA TRP A 426 -15.73 -10.82 4.77
C TRP A 426 -14.22 -10.89 4.63
N ALA A 427 -13.69 -11.95 4.04
CA ALA A 427 -12.27 -11.99 3.73
C ALA A 427 -11.98 -12.66 2.39
N ALA A 428 -11.16 -12.03 1.57
CA ALA A 428 -10.33 -12.74 0.62
C ALA A 428 -9.17 -13.39 1.39
N VAL A 429 -8.75 -14.58 0.98
CA VAL A 429 -7.69 -15.35 1.63
C VAL A 429 -6.67 -15.77 0.58
N THR A 430 -5.42 -15.41 0.80
CA THR A 430 -4.29 -15.78 -0.08
C THR A 430 -3.30 -16.69 0.66
N ALA A 431 -2.22 -17.06 -0.03
CA ALA A 431 -1.16 -17.87 0.57
C ALA A 431 -0.60 -17.22 1.85
N PRO A 432 -0.23 -18.01 2.87
CA PRO A 432 -0.35 -19.48 2.95
C PRO A 432 -1.69 -19.97 3.53
N LEU A 433 -2.71 -19.12 3.68
CA LEU A 433 -3.82 -19.35 4.61
C LEU A 433 -5.02 -20.13 4.06
N LYS A 434 -4.99 -20.56 2.80
CA LYS A 434 -6.17 -21.18 2.16
C LYS A 434 -6.60 -22.51 2.80
N ALA A 435 -5.64 -23.27 3.33
CA ALA A 435 -5.90 -24.50 4.06
C ALA A 435 -6.47 -24.22 5.47
N PHE A 436 -5.96 -23.19 6.15
CA PHE A 436 -6.54 -22.72 7.41
C PHE A 436 -7.97 -22.20 7.22
N ALA A 437 -8.22 -21.42 6.17
CA ALA A 437 -9.55 -20.92 5.86
C ALA A 437 -10.55 -22.06 5.61
N LEU A 438 -10.11 -23.16 4.97
CA LEU A 438 -10.92 -24.36 4.82
C LEU A 438 -11.27 -24.99 6.19
N SER A 439 -10.29 -25.11 7.09
CA SER A 439 -10.48 -25.81 8.37
C SER A 439 -11.39 -25.07 9.37
N VAL A 440 -11.54 -23.75 9.24
CA VAL A 440 -12.41 -22.94 10.11
C VAL A 440 -13.83 -22.75 9.57
N CYS A 441 -14.10 -23.18 8.33
CA CYS A 441 -15.42 -23.07 7.72
C CYS A 441 -16.33 -24.22 8.17
N ALA A 442 -17.59 -23.89 8.46
CA ALA A 442 -18.65 -24.88 8.68
C ALA A 442 -19.60 -25.01 7.49
N GLY A 443 -19.64 -24.01 6.61
CA GLY A 443 -20.38 -24.06 5.34
C GLY A 443 -19.43 -23.94 4.15
N LEU A 444 -19.20 -25.01 3.42
CA LEU A 444 -18.36 -25.00 2.23
C LEU A 444 -19.23 -25.08 0.98
N SER A 445 -18.81 -24.40 -0.09
CA SER A 445 -19.34 -24.67 -1.42
C SER A 445 -18.72 -25.96 -1.99
N ASP A 446 -19.45 -26.65 -2.88
CA ASP A 446 -18.96 -27.88 -3.54
C ASP A 446 -17.56 -27.69 -4.15
N ARG A 447 -17.31 -26.51 -4.75
CA ARG A 447 -16.01 -26.17 -5.35
C ARG A 447 -14.89 -26.02 -4.31
N ALA A 448 -15.18 -25.54 -3.10
CA ALA A 448 -14.18 -25.44 -2.04
C ALA A 448 -13.83 -26.81 -1.46
N GLU A 449 -14.82 -27.71 -1.33
CA GLU A 449 -14.59 -29.09 -0.92
C GLU A 449 -13.73 -29.83 -1.95
N GLU A 450 -14.06 -29.68 -3.23
CA GLU A 450 -13.33 -30.31 -4.33
C GLU A 450 -11.88 -29.83 -4.40
N MET A 451 -11.65 -28.52 -4.33
CA MET A 451 -10.30 -27.93 -4.43
C MET A 451 -9.49 -28.02 -3.12
N LYS A 452 -10.12 -28.45 -2.01
CA LYS A 452 -9.52 -28.50 -0.67
C LYS A 452 -8.82 -27.20 -0.28
N ALA A 453 -9.40 -26.08 -0.66
CA ALA A 453 -8.83 -24.76 -0.42
C ALA A 453 -9.95 -23.72 -0.42
N VAL A 454 -9.91 -22.78 0.54
CA VAL A 454 -10.82 -21.64 0.60
C VAL A 454 -10.02 -20.36 0.40
N ASN A 455 -10.38 -19.56 -0.61
CA ASN A 455 -9.78 -18.24 -0.85
C ASN A 455 -10.76 -17.10 -0.54
N THR A 456 -11.98 -17.42 -0.09
CA THR A 456 -13.06 -16.44 0.11
C THR A 456 -13.94 -16.87 1.28
N LEU A 457 -14.05 -16.00 2.29
CA LEU A 457 -14.80 -16.20 3.52
C LEU A 457 -15.92 -15.17 3.67
N ALA A 458 -17.04 -15.59 4.25
CA ALA A 458 -18.12 -14.74 4.73
C ALA A 458 -18.60 -15.24 6.09
N PHE A 459 -18.79 -14.35 7.06
CA PHE A 459 -19.33 -14.72 8.36
C PHE A 459 -20.86 -14.73 8.33
N ASP A 460 -21.46 -15.90 8.50
CA ASP A 460 -22.90 -16.05 8.68
C ASP A 460 -23.25 -15.69 10.13
N GLN A 461 -23.79 -14.48 10.32
CA GLN A 461 -24.15 -13.98 11.66
C GLN A 461 -25.30 -14.78 12.29
N ALA A 462 -26.24 -15.28 11.50
CA ALA A 462 -27.40 -16.01 12.00
C ALA A 462 -26.99 -17.38 12.57
N ARG A 463 -26.05 -18.05 11.91
CA ARG A 463 -25.52 -19.35 12.35
C ARG A 463 -24.28 -19.24 13.25
N GLY A 464 -23.62 -18.09 13.27
CA GLY A 464 -22.40 -17.86 14.03
C GLY A 464 -21.18 -18.60 13.47
N VAL A 465 -21.15 -18.90 12.18
CA VAL A 465 -20.10 -19.71 11.53
C VAL A 465 -19.53 -19.03 10.29
N TRP A 466 -18.33 -19.45 9.88
CA TRP A 466 -17.75 -19.05 8.61
C TRP A 466 -18.25 -19.94 7.47
N ALA A 467 -18.68 -19.29 6.39
CA ALA A 467 -18.89 -19.91 5.09
C ALA A 467 -17.69 -19.63 4.18
N GLY A 468 -17.31 -20.60 3.36
CA GLY A 468 -16.12 -20.57 2.52
C GLY A 468 -16.37 -21.04 1.09
N THR A 469 -15.73 -20.37 0.14
CA THR A 469 -15.70 -20.79 -1.26
C THR A 469 -14.30 -20.65 -1.88
N ASN A 470 -14.10 -21.26 -3.05
CA ASN A 470 -12.90 -21.12 -3.86
C ASN A 470 -13.23 -20.44 -5.19
N THR A 471 -12.70 -19.24 -5.41
CA THR A 471 -12.89 -18.47 -6.65
C THR A 471 -11.66 -18.45 -7.54
N ASP A 472 -10.54 -19.04 -7.11
CA ASP A 472 -9.34 -19.16 -7.94
C ASP A 472 -9.60 -20.05 -9.17
N LEU A 473 -10.50 -21.04 -9.04
CA LEU A 473 -10.92 -21.88 -10.16
C LEU A 473 -11.53 -21.03 -11.29
N ASP A 474 -12.47 -20.14 -10.97
CA ASP A 474 -13.09 -19.24 -11.93
C ASP A 474 -12.05 -18.27 -12.52
N GLY A 475 -11.16 -17.75 -11.68
CA GLY A 475 -10.08 -16.88 -12.12
C GLY A 475 -9.14 -17.57 -13.12
N PHE A 476 -8.72 -18.80 -12.82
CA PHE A 476 -7.80 -19.53 -13.68
C PHE A 476 -8.46 -19.96 -14.99
N LEU A 477 -9.75 -20.36 -14.96
CA LEU A 477 -10.52 -20.66 -16.17
C LEU A 477 -10.57 -19.45 -17.11
N GLU A 478 -10.85 -18.25 -16.58
CA GLU A 478 -10.89 -17.03 -17.40
C GLU A 478 -9.49 -16.66 -17.93
N ALA A 479 -8.44 -16.86 -17.13
CA ALA A 479 -7.06 -16.64 -17.57
C ALA A 479 -6.66 -17.56 -18.72
N VAL A 480 -6.97 -18.86 -18.63
CA VAL A 480 -6.73 -19.83 -19.70
C VAL A 480 -7.53 -19.48 -20.95
N LYS A 481 -8.82 -19.16 -20.79
CA LYS A 481 -9.69 -18.75 -21.89
C LYS A 481 -9.16 -17.51 -22.63
N SER A 482 -8.59 -16.54 -21.89
CA SER A 482 -8.01 -15.32 -22.48
C SER A 482 -6.79 -15.59 -23.38
N VAL A 483 -6.19 -16.77 -23.30
CA VAL A 483 -5.04 -17.20 -24.10
C VAL A 483 -5.30 -18.50 -24.86
N GLU A 484 -6.55 -18.94 -24.97
CA GLU A 484 -6.91 -20.25 -25.52
C GLU A 484 -6.36 -20.46 -26.94
N SER A 485 -6.37 -19.41 -27.77
CA SER A 485 -5.81 -19.45 -29.13
C SER A 485 -4.29 -19.63 -29.18
N ASP A 486 -3.59 -19.30 -28.09
CA ASP A 486 -2.13 -19.22 -28.01
C ASP A 486 -1.52 -20.32 -27.12
N LEU A 487 -2.32 -21.01 -26.30
CA LEU A 487 -1.81 -21.94 -25.28
C LEU A 487 -1.10 -23.16 -25.91
N GLY A 488 -1.62 -23.70 -27.01
CA GLY A 488 -1.04 -24.82 -27.75
C GLY A 488 -0.76 -26.07 -26.89
N SER A 489 0.13 -26.95 -27.37
CA SER A 489 0.57 -28.16 -26.65
C SER A 489 2.00 -28.53 -27.08
N PRO A 490 2.87 -29.02 -26.17
CA PRO A 490 2.59 -29.30 -24.75
C PRO A 490 2.64 -28.04 -23.85
N VAL A 491 2.03 -28.10 -22.67
CA VAL A 491 2.00 -27.00 -21.69
C VAL A 491 2.80 -27.40 -20.46
N ALA A 492 3.69 -26.51 -20.00
CA ALA A 492 4.42 -26.69 -18.75
C ALA A 492 3.84 -25.81 -17.65
N VAL A 493 3.59 -26.36 -16.47
CA VAL A 493 3.21 -25.60 -15.28
C VAL A 493 4.43 -25.48 -14.37
N TRP A 494 4.90 -24.25 -14.14
CA TRP A 494 6.06 -23.99 -13.29
C TRP A 494 5.64 -23.55 -11.89
N GLY A 495 5.85 -24.40 -10.89
CA GLY A 495 5.51 -24.11 -9.49
C GLY A 495 4.09 -24.53 -9.12
N GLY A 496 3.28 -23.63 -8.55
CA GLY A 496 1.86 -23.85 -8.33
C GLY A 496 1.42 -24.27 -6.94
N GLY A 497 2.28 -24.33 -5.91
CA GLY A 497 1.95 -24.86 -4.57
C GLY A 497 0.46 -24.76 -4.13
N GLY A 498 -0.02 -23.54 -3.85
CA GLY A 498 -1.41 -23.30 -3.41
C GLY A 498 -2.48 -23.15 -4.50
N THR A 499 -2.10 -23.26 -5.78
CA THR A 499 -3.00 -23.23 -6.94
C THR A 499 -2.96 -24.53 -7.75
N LEU A 500 -2.20 -25.53 -7.28
CA LEU A 500 -1.84 -26.71 -8.06
C LEU A 500 -3.07 -27.54 -8.41
N GLU A 501 -3.98 -27.75 -7.45
CA GLU A 501 -5.23 -28.48 -7.66
C GLU A 501 -6.13 -27.78 -8.69
N VAL A 502 -6.22 -26.45 -8.63
CA VAL A 502 -6.94 -25.64 -9.62
C VAL A 502 -6.32 -25.81 -11.01
N VAL A 503 -5.01 -25.71 -11.12
CA VAL A 503 -4.31 -25.83 -12.41
C VAL A 503 -4.42 -27.25 -12.96
N ARG A 504 -4.28 -28.29 -12.12
CA ARG A 504 -4.46 -29.70 -12.51
C ARG A 504 -5.86 -29.99 -13.03
N LYS A 505 -6.88 -29.42 -12.40
CA LYS A 505 -8.27 -29.60 -12.84
C LYS A 505 -8.53 -28.98 -14.21
N VAL A 506 -7.96 -27.80 -14.48
CA VAL A 506 -8.21 -27.06 -15.72
C VAL A 506 -7.27 -27.51 -16.86
N LEU A 507 -6.03 -27.89 -16.56
CA LEU A 507 -5.02 -28.35 -17.52
C LEU A 507 -4.47 -29.74 -17.10
N PRO A 508 -5.28 -30.80 -17.19
CA PRO A 508 -4.88 -32.15 -16.73
C PRO A 508 -3.72 -32.75 -17.55
N GLU A 509 -3.61 -32.38 -18.82
CA GLU A 509 -2.58 -32.88 -19.76
C GLU A 509 -1.25 -32.09 -19.67
N ALA A 510 -1.13 -31.13 -18.75
CA ALA A 510 0.09 -30.36 -18.60
C ALA A 510 1.19 -31.14 -17.85
N ASP A 511 2.45 -30.79 -18.12
CA ASP A 511 3.60 -31.26 -17.37
C ASP A 511 3.88 -30.34 -16.18
N PHE A 512 3.88 -30.88 -14.97
CA PHE A 512 3.98 -30.08 -13.74
C PHE A 512 5.40 -30.10 -13.19
N TYR A 513 6.02 -28.93 -13.06
CA TYR A 513 7.39 -28.80 -12.58
C TYR A 513 7.47 -28.13 -11.20
N SER A 514 8.38 -28.62 -10.38
CA SER A 514 8.78 -27.97 -9.13
C SER A 514 9.67 -26.76 -9.43
N ALA A 515 9.22 -25.57 -9.07
CA ALA A 515 10.04 -24.36 -9.21
C ALA A 515 11.26 -24.31 -8.28
N ARG A 516 11.36 -25.22 -7.28
CA ARG A 516 12.48 -25.30 -6.34
C ARG A 516 13.56 -26.29 -6.78
N THR A 517 13.14 -27.44 -7.34
CA THR A 517 14.04 -28.54 -7.72
C THR A 517 14.19 -28.68 -9.23
N SER A 518 13.37 -27.97 -10.01
CA SER A 518 13.25 -28.12 -11.47
C SER A 518 12.80 -29.50 -11.95
N GLU A 519 12.35 -30.36 -11.04
CA GLU A 519 11.94 -31.73 -11.35
C GLU A 519 10.49 -31.77 -11.85
N ASN A 520 10.25 -32.64 -12.83
CA ASN A 520 8.90 -32.96 -13.29
C ASN A 520 8.20 -33.85 -12.24
N ARG A 521 7.07 -33.36 -11.72
CA ARG A 521 6.22 -34.07 -10.75
C ARG A 521 5.46 -35.24 -11.37
N ASN A 522 5.39 -35.32 -12.70
CA ASN A 522 4.82 -36.43 -13.44
C ASN A 522 5.84 -37.58 -13.61
N GLY A 523 7.09 -37.43 -13.14
CA GLY A 523 8.08 -38.51 -13.07
C GLY A 523 8.94 -38.71 -14.33
N ALA A 524 8.75 -37.90 -15.38
CA ALA A 524 9.54 -37.94 -16.60
C ALA A 524 10.42 -36.69 -16.76
N THR A 525 11.74 -36.86 -16.74
CA THR A 525 12.68 -35.78 -17.10
C THR A 525 13.06 -35.95 -18.57
N ASP A 526 12.38 -35.24 -19.47
CA ASP A 526 12.78 -35.16 -20.87
C ASP A 526 13.65 -33.91 -21.12
N LEU A 527 14.93 -34.11 -21.38
CA LEU A 527 15.88 -33.04 -21.70
C LEU A 527 15.57 -32.35 -23.05
N ASN A 528 14.83 -33.03 -23.93
CA ASN A 528 14.38 -32.51 -25.21
C ASN A 528 12.99 -31.87 -25.14
N TYR A 529 12.37 -31.81 -23.96
CA TYR A 529 11.05 -31.21 -23.79
C TYR A 529 11.04 -29.74 -24.22
N ARG A 530 10.04 -29.36 -25.03
CA ARG A 530 9.83 -28.00 -25.54
C ARG A 530 8.34 -27.65 -25.42
N PRO A 531 7.92 -26.97 -24.34
CA PRO A 531 6.54 -26.54 -24.19
C PRO A 531 6.19 -25.43 -25.19
N HIS A 532 4.96 -25.47 -25.71
CA HIS A 532 4.37 -24.37 -26.44
C HIS A 532 4.08 -23.19 -25.51
N ALA A 533 3.59 -23.48 -24.30
CA ALA A 533 3.25 -22.49 -23.28
C ALA A 533 3.81 -22.87 -21.91
N VAL A 534 4.16 -21.84 -21.13
CA VAL A 534 4.47 -21.98 -19.71
C VAL A 534 3.40 -21.27 -18.90
N VAL A 535 2.73 -22.00 -18.00
CA VAL A 535 1.90 -21.42 -16.94
C VAL A 535 2.79 -21.20 -15.72
N TRP A 536 3.05 -19.95 -15.38
CA TRP A 536 3.92 -19.57 -14.28
C TRP A 536 3.11 -19.37 -13.00
N ALA A 537 3.37 -20.16 -11.96
CA ALA A 537 2.54 -20.22 -10.77
C ALA A 537 3.35 -20.11 -9.47
N VAL A 538 4.40 -19.28 -9.46
CA VAL A 538 5.27 -19.08 -8.31
C VAL A 538 5.75 -17.63 -8.21
N GLY A 539 5.75 -17.08 -6.99
CA GLY A 539 6.34 -15.77 -6.72
C GLY A 539 7.88 -15.82 -6.68
N ARG A 540 8.51 -14.65 -6.57
CA ARG A 540 9.97 -14.57 -6.38
C ARG A 540 10.34 -15.15 -5.01
N SER A 541 11.34 -16.03 -4.98
CA SER A 541 11.89 -16.60 -3.74
C SER A 541 13.37 -16.95 -3.92
N ARG A 542 14.11 -17.13 -2.81
CA ARG A 542 15.55 -17.46 -2.86
C ARG A 542 15.83 -18.83 -3.49
N ASP A 543 14.89 -19.75 -3.36
CA ASP A 543 15.03 -21.13 -3.86
C ASP A 543 14.44 -21.31 -5.27
N LEU A 544 14.00 -20.21 -5.92
CA LEU A 544 13.43 -20.26 -7.25
C LEU A 544 14.51 -20.63 -8.29
N GLN A 545 14.24 -21.70 -9.03
CA GLN A 545 14.98 -22.06 -10.23
C GLN A 545 14.21 -21.58 -11.47
N MET A 546 14.92 -21.05 -12.46
CA MET A 546 14.33 -20.70 -13.75
C MET A 546 14.18 -21.94 -14.63
N PRO A 547 13.10 -22.05 -15.43
CA PRO A 547 13.03 -23.06 -16.47
C PRO A 547 14.16 -22.89 -17.49
N PRO A 548 14.53 -23.96 -18.23
CA PRO A 548 15.53 -23.86 -19.27
C PRO A 548 15.17 -22.80 -20.33
N ALA A 549 16.11 -21.92 -20.68
CA ALA A 549 15.92 -20.96 -21.77
C ALA A 549 15.76 -21.66 -23.14
N THR A 550 16.26 -22.89 -23.26
CA THR A 550 16.12 -23.73 -24.45
C THR A 550 14.69 -24.17 -24.73
N TRP A 551 13.77 -24.08 -23.75
CA TRP A 551 12.35 -24.38 -23.94
C TRP A 551 11.69 -23.49 -24.98
N GLN A 552 12.10 -22.21 -25.07
CA GLN A 552 11.59 -21.22 -26.04
C GLN A 552 10.05 -21.27 -26.25
N PRO A 553 9.24 -21.19 -25.18
CA PRO A 553 7.79 -21.19 -25.31
C PRO A 553 7.32 -19.98 -26.12
N LYS A 554 6.17 -20.09 -26.77
CA LYS A 554 5.52 -18.97 -27.47
C LYS A 554 4.88 -18.00 -26.50
N ILE A 555 4.38 -18.50 -25.37
CA ILE A 555 3.65 -17.72 -24.37
C ILE A 555 4.02 -18.14 -22.94
N VAL A 556 4.07 -17.14 -22.06
CA VAL A 556 4.12 -17.31 -20.60
C VAL A 556 2.86 -16.69 -20.01
N LEU A 557 1.96 -17.55 -19.52
CA LEU A 557 0.79 -17.15 -18.73
C LEU A 557 1.19 -17.11 -17.26
N ASP A 558 1.40 -15.92 -16.72
CA ASP A 558 1.79 -15.73 -15.32
C ASP A 558 0.56 -15.59 -14.44
N LEU A 559 0.44 -16.40 -13.39
CA LEU A 559 -0.63 -16.28 -12.40
C LEU A 559 -0.34 -15.18 -11.37
N ASN A 560 0.90 -14.68 -11.33
CA ASN A 560 1.28 -13.51 -10.58
C ASN A 560 0.98 -12.24 -11.39
N TYR A 561 0.58 -11.18 -10.69
CA TYR A 561 0.36 -9.85 -11.24
C TYR A 561 1.39 -8.82 -10.77
N SER A 562 2.36 -9.23 -9.95
CA SER A 562 3.40 -8.34 -9.44
C SER A 562 4.37 -7.91 -10.55
N ASP A 563 4.89 -6.69 -10.43
CA ASP A 563 5.70 -6.09 -11.49
C ASP A 563 7.12 -6.65 -11.55
N GLU A 564 7.58 -7.24 -10.46
CA GLU A 564 8.87 -7.92 -10.28
C GLU A 564 8.78 -9.44 -10.55
N SER A 565 7.66 -9.92 -11.10
CA SER A 565 7.42 -11.34 -11.31
C SER A 565 8.55 -12.00 -12.13
N PRO A 566 9.14 -13.11 -11.63
CA PRO A 566 10.13 -13.87 -12.40
C PRO A 566 9.55 -14.50 -13.67
N GLY A 567 8.24 -14.75 -13.76
CA GLY A 567 7.61 -15.21 -15.00
C GLY A 567 7.72 -14.18 -16.12
N ARG A 568 7.60 -12.89 -15.78
CA ARG A 568 7.85 -11.78 -16.71
C ARG A 568 9.30 -11.72 -17.15
N GLU A 569 10.23 -11.96 -16.22
CA GLU A 569 11.66 -12.03 -16.50
C GLU A 569 12.00 -13.16 -17.47
N TYR A 570 11.45 -14.36 -17.23
CA TYR A 570 11.63 -15.51 -18.11
C TYR A 570 11.05 -15.26 -19.49
N ALA A 571 9.85 -14.68 -19.59
CA ALA A 571 9.24 -14.34 -20.87
C ALA A 571 10.11 -13.40 -21.70
N LEU A 572 10.69 -12.38 -21.07
CA LEU A 572 11.66 -11.47 -21.71
C LEU A 572 12.91 -12.21 -22.18
N GLN A 573 13.47 -13.09 -21.33
CA GLN A 573 14.69 -13.83 -21.63
C GLN A 573 14.54 -14.72 -22.87
N VAL A 574 13.38 -15.37 -23.04
CA VAL A 574 13.13 -16.32 -24.15
C VAL A 574 12.38 -15.69 -25.34
N GLY A 575 12.01 -14.41 -25.25
CA GLY A 575 11.24 -13.72 -26.28
C GLY A 575 9.79 -14.21 -26.43
N ALA A 576 9.20 -14.73 -25.35
CA ALA A 576 7.82 -15.19 -25.33
C ALA A 576 6.83 -14.04 -25.14
N LYS A 577 5.60 -14.22 -25.63
CA LYS A 577 4.47 -13.35 -25.26
C LYS A 577 4.20 -13.51 -23.76
N TYR A 578 4.23 -12.41 -23.01
CA TYR A 578 3.88 -12.40 -21.59
C TYR A 578 2.41 -12.03 -21.39
N VAL A 579 1.69 -12.81 -20.57
CA VAL A 579 0.33 -12.51 -20.13
C VAL A 579 0.31 -12.48 -18.60
N SER A 580 -0.15 -11.37 -18.03
CA SER A 580 -0.15 -11.13 -16.58
C SER A 580 -1.31 -11.81 -15.87
N GLY A 581 -1.15 -12.11 -14.58
CA GLY A 581 -2.19 -12.69 -13.73
C GLY A 581 -3.35 -11.76 -13.38
N LEU A 582 -3.41 -10.55 -13.96
CA LEU A 582 -4.48 -9.59 -13.71
C LEU A 582 -5.84 -10.13 -14.18
N THR A 583 -5.90 -10.85 -15.29
CA THR A 583 -7.13 -11.50 -15.76
C THR A 583 -7.68 -12.46 -14.71
N MET A 584 -6.80 -13.33 -14.16
CA MET A 584 -7.16 -14.23 -13.06
C MET A 584 -7.62 -13.44 -11.83
N PHE A 585 -6.87 -12.42 -11.45
CA PHE A 585 -7.13 -11.58 -10.27
C PHE A 585 -8.50 -10.88 -10.32
N HIS A 586 -8.86 -10.25 -11.44
CA HIS A 586 -10.15 -9.58 -11.60
C HIS A 586 -11.32 -10.57 -11.68
N ALA A 587 -11.13 -11.69 -12.39
CA ALA A 587 -12.17 -12.72 -12.51
C ALA A 587 -12.48 -13.37 -11.15
N GLN A 588 -11.46 -13.76 -10.38
CA GLN A 588 -11.69 -14.31 -9.03
C GLN A 588 -12.30 -13.28 -8.07
N ALA A 589 -11.97 -11.99 -8.22
CA ALA A 589 -12.54 -10.91 -7.42
C ALA A 589 -14.02 -10.66 -7.77
N ALA A 590 -14.41 -10.76 -9.04
CA ALA A 590 -15.81 -10.64 -9.45
C ALA A 590 -16.68 -11.77 -8.84
N VAL A 591 -16.16 -12.99 -8.79
CA VAL A 591 -16.84 -14.13 -8.16
C VAL A 591 -16.89 -13.98 -6.64
N GLN A 592 -15.84 -13.43 -6.01
CA GLN A 592 -15.87 -13.07 -4.57
C GLN A 592 -17.03 -12.14 -4.23
N ARG A 593 -17.20 -11.05 -4.98
CA ARG A 593 -18.30 -10.10 -4.78
C ARG A 593 -19.67 -10.75 -4.96
N SER A 594 -19.78 -11.67 -5.90
CA SER A 594 -21.01 -12.45 -6.13
C SER A 594 -21.35 -13.33 -4.93
N PHE A 595 -20.36 -14.08 -4.42
CA PHE A 595 -20.51 -14.91 -3.23
C PHE A 595 -20.89 -14.09 -1.98
N TRP A 596 -20.21 -12.97 -1.72
CA TRP A 596 -20.56 -12.11 -0.59
C TRP A 596 -21.98 -11.54 -0.69
N THR A 597 -22.41 -11.15 -1.89
CA THR A 597 -23.79 -10.68 -2.14
C THR A 597 -24.82 -11.78 -1.90
N GLU A 598 -24.53 -13.03 -2.30
CA GLU A 598 -25.41 -14.17 -2.06
C GLU A 598 -25.54 -14.48 -0.56
N MET A 599 -24.42 -14.51 0.16
CA MET A 599 -24.41 -14.77 1.60
C MET A 599 -25.19 -13.72 2.38
N GLU A 600 -25.10 -12.44 2.00
CA GLU A 600 -25.90 -11.39 2.61
C GLU A 600 -27.41 -11.58 2.37
N ARG A 601 -27.82 -11.96 1.15
CA ARG A 601 -29.23 -12.24 0.84
C ARG A 601 -29.76 -13.43 1.64
N ALA A 602 -28.95 -14.48 1.79
CA ALA A 602 -29.32 -15.64 2.59
C ALA A 602 -29.51 -15.29 4.08
N ILE A 603 -28.73 -14.35 4.61
CA ILE A 603 -28.85 -13.84 5.99
C ILE A 603 -30.06 -12.90 6.14
N GLY A 604 -30.36 -12.08 5.11
CA GLY A 604 -31.51 -11.18 5.09
C GLY A 604 -32.86 -11.88 4.89
N ALA A 605 -32.87 -13.10 4.35
CA ALA A 605 -34.06 -13.94 4.21
C ALA A 605 -34.40 -14.62 5.55
N VAL A 606 -35.05 -13.89 6.45
CA VAL A 606 -35.73 -14.50 7.59
C VAL A 606 -36.85 -15.41 7.05
N PRO A 607 -36.96 -16.69 7.47
CA PRO A 607 -38.09 -17.53 7.08
C PRO A 607 -39.36 -17.00 7.75
N GLY A 608 -40.10 -16.16 7.03
CA GLY A 608 -41.33 -15.54 7.53
C GLY A 608 -42.03 -14.60 6.56
N GLU A 609 -41.30 -13.94 5.65
CA GLU A 609 -41.93 -13.06 4.66
C GLU A 609 -42.10 -13.78 3.31
N LYS A 610 -43.17 -14.57 3.21
CA LYS A 610 -43.89 -14.65 1.95
C LYS A 610 -44.70 -13.37 1.79
N ARG A 611 -44.35 -12.54 0.82
CA ARG A 611 -45.33 -11.84 -0.03
C ARG A 611 -44.73 -11.47 -1.37
#